data_AF-Q3HTU5-F1
#
_entry.id   AF-Q3HTU5-F1
#
_cell.length_a   1.000
_cell.length_b   1.000
_cell.length_c   1.000
_cell.angle_alpha   90.00
_cell.angle_beta   90.00
_cell.angle_gamma   90.00
#
_symmetry.space_group_name_H-M   'P 1'
#
loop_
_entity.id
_entity.type
_entity.pdbx_description
1 polymer ?
#
loop_
_entity_poly.entity_id
_entity_poly.type
_entity_poly.pdbx_seq_one_letter_code
_entity_poly.pdbx_strand_id
1 'polypeptide(L)'
;WTVKDTVQAKDNITSVRLLRKEVLQDVSDAESCYLIRALLKFYLNTVFKNYLDEAADVRIRRSFSTLANNFFVIASKLQPSQEDEMFSISESARRRFLLFQRAFKQLDIQAAQTKAFGEVDILLTWME
;
A
#
# COMPACT_ATOMS: atom_id res chain seq x y z
N TRP A 1 -6.93 6.19 -16.98
CA TRP A 1 -5.97 5.62 -16.01
C TRP A 1 -4.98 4.68 -16.71
N THR A 2 -4.30 5.17 -17.76
CA THR A 2 -3.55 4.33 -18.72
C THR A 2 -2.36 3.54 -18.12
N VAL A 3 -1.73 4.07 -17.07
CA VAL A 3 -0.61 3.39 -16.41
C VAL A 3 -1.09 2.24 -15.53
N LYS A 4 -2.27 2.36 -14.89
CA LYS A 4 -2.86 1.24 -14.15
C LYS A 4 -3.13 0.07 -15.08
N ASP A 5 -3.82 0.31 -16.19
CA ASP A 5 -4.19 -0.77 -17.12
C ASP A 5 -2.93 -1.49 -17.63
N THR A 6 -1.86 -0.74 -17.87
CA THR A 6 -0.55 -1.28 -18.26
C THR A 6 0.11 -2.12 -17.16
N VAL A 7 0.01 -1.72 -15.88
CA VAL A 7 0.63 -2.46 -14.77
C VAL A 7 -0.22 -3.65 -14.35
N GLN A 8 -1.54 -3.51 -14.33
CA GLN A 8 -2.46 -4.61 -14.07
C GLN A 8 -2.41 -5.69 -15.17
N ALA A 9 -2.20 -5.31 -16.44
CA ALA A 9 -1.98 -6.28 -17.49
C ALA A 9 -0.69 -7.13 -17.31
N LYS A 10 0.25 -6.67 -16.47
CA LYS A 10 1.46 -7.43 -16.10
C LYS A 10 1.26 -8.30 -14.85
N ASP A 11 0.14 -8.13 -14.13
CA ASP A 11 -0.20 -8.94 -12.98
C ASP A 11 -0.90 -10.23 -13.41
N ASN A 12 -0.11 -11.29 -13.56
CA ASN A 12 -0.62 -12.61 -13.97
C ASN A 12 -1.20 -13.43 -12.82
N ILE A 13 -1.17 -12.92 -11.57
CA ILE A 13 -1.52 -13.69 -10.38
C ILE A 13 -2.92 -13.28 -9.88
N THR A 14 -3.98 -13.86 -10.43
CA THR A 14 -5.35 -13.51 -10.03
C THR A 14 -5.81 -14.17 -8.73
N SER A 15 -5.12 -15.22 -8.27
CA SER A 15 -5.46 -15.98 -7.06
C SER A 15 -5.08 -15.28 -5.76
N VAL A 16 -4.23 -14.25 -5.81
CA VAL A 16 -3.75 -13.50 -4.64
C VAL A 16 -4.18 -12.05 -4.76
N ARG A 17 -4.85 -11.57 -3.71
CA ARG A 17 -5.11 -10.15 -3.45
C ARG A 17 -4.36 -9.72 -2.20
N LEU A 18 -3.71 -8.56 -2.22
CA LEU A 18 -2.93 -8.06 -1.09
C LEU A 18 -3.82 -7.28 -0.12
N LEU A 19 -4.57 -6.31 -0.63
CA LEU A 19 -5.54 -5.49 0.09
C LEU A 19 -6.89 -6.20 0.12
N ARG A 20 -6.95 -7.27 0.93
CA ARG A 20 -8.16 -8.08 1.14
C ARG A 20 -9.13 -7.43 2.11
N LYS A 21 -10.35 -7.96 2.17
CA LYS A 21 -11.38 -7.51 3.13
C LYS A 21 -10.90 -7.60 4.57
N GLU A 22 -10.17 -8.64 4.94
CA GLU A 22 -9.64 -8.82 6.30
C GLU A 22 -8.66 -7.71 6.71
N VAL A 23 -8.01 -7.08 5.72
CA VAL A 23 -7.09 -5.96 5.96
C VAL A 23 -7.86 -4.65 6.15
N LEU A 24 -8.91 -4.39 5.36
CA LEU A 24 -9.52 -3.06 5.23
C LEU A 24 -10.93 -2.93 5.82
N GLN A 25 -11.64 -4.04 6.04
CA GLN A 25 -13.02 -4.04 6.48
C GLN A 25 -13.14 -3.85 8.00
N ASP A 26 -14.15 -3.10 8.44
CA ASP A 26 -14.50 -2.88 9.84
C ASP A 26 -13.32 -2.33 10.66
N VAL A 27 -12.53 -1.45 10.05
CA VAL A 27 -11.41 -0.73 10.69
C VAL A 27 -11.98 0.51 11.36
N SER A 28 -11.72 0.71 12.65
CA SER A 28 -12.18 1.91 13.36
C SER A 28 -11.38 3.14 12.95
N ASP A 29 -11.92 4.35 13.16
CA ASP A 29 -11.24 5.61 12.82
C ASP A 29 -9.88 5.75 13.51
N ALA A 30 -9.76 5.27 14.75
CA ALA A 30 -8.50 5.30 15.48
C ALA A 30 -7.50 4.26 14.92
N GLU A 31 -7.98 3.09 14.51
CA GLU A 31 -7.15 2.03 13.89
C GLU A 31 -6.70 2.44 12.47
N SER A 32 -7.57 3.14 11.72
CA SER A 32 -7.34 3.52 10.33
C SER A 32 -6.10 4.40 10.19
N CYS A 33 -5.89 5.37 11.10
CA CYS A 33 -4.70 6.23 11.13
C CYS A 33 -3.38 5.44 11.26
N TYR A 34 -3.36 4.39 12.07
CA TYR A 34 -2.19 3.51 12.19
C TYR A 34 -1.99 2.64 10.95
N LEU A 35 -3.08 2.03 10.47
CA LEU A 35 -3.04 1.11 9.34
C LEU A 35 -2.63 1.82 8.06
N ILE A 36 -3.24 2.96 7.75
CA ILE A 36 -2.94 3.77 6.57
C ILE A 36 -1.49 4.26 6.59
N ARG A 37 -0.99 4.69 7.75
CA ARG A 37 0.41 5.11 7.91
C ARG A 37 1.37 3.96 7.64
N ALA A 38 1.05 2.75 8.12
CA ALA A 38 1.86 1.57 7.88
C ALA A 38 1.87 1.17 6.39
N LEU A 39 0.70 1.18 5.74
CA LEU A 39 0.56 0.91 4.30
C LEU A 39 1.34 1.94 3.48
N LEU A 40 1.11 3.24 3.67
CA LEU A 40 1.82 4.30 2.93
C LEU A 40 3.34 4.19 3.09
N LYS A 41 3.84 3.96 4.30
CA LYS A 41 5.27 3.72 4.54
C LYS A 41 5.80 2.50 3.79
N PHE A 42 5.03 1.41 3.75
CA PHE A 42 5.42 0.21 3.00
C PHE A 42 5.48 0.49 1.49
N TYR A 43 4.47 1.17 0.94
CA TYR A 43 4.46 1.55 -0.47
C TYR A 43 5.67 2.42 -0.84
N LEU A 44 5.99 3.43 -0.01
CA LEU A 44 7.15 4.29 -0.22
C LEU A 44 8.48 3.52 -0.18
N ASN A 45 8.67 2.68 0.84
CA ASN A 45 9.96 2.05 1.10
C ASN A 45 10.21 0.77 0.29
N THR A 46 9.14 0.10 -0.17
CA THR A 46 9.24 -1.25 -0.77
C THR A 46 8.64 -1.32 -2.17
N VAL A 47 7.51 -0.65 -2.43
CA VAL A 47 6.87 -0.73 -3.76
C VAL A 47 7.49 0.28 -4.72
N PHE A 48 7.44 1.57 -4.38
CA PHE A 48 7.90 2.64 -5.27
C PHE A 48 9.41 2.66 -5.42
N LYS A 49 10.16 2.44 -4.33
CA LYS A 49 11.63 2.42 -4.37
C LYS A 49 12.17 1.42 -5.38
N ASN A 50 11.67 0.18 -5.34
CA ASN A 50 12.20 -0.90 -6.17
C ASN A 50 11.64 -0.88 -7.60
N TYR A 51 10.37 -0.47 -7.79
CA TYR A 51 9.78 -0.43 -9.12
C TYR A 51 10.36 0.71 -9.99
N LEU A 52 10.75 1.83 -9.38
CA LEU A 52 11.38 2.94 -10.11
C LEU A 52 12.72 2.55 -10.73
N ASP A 53 13.43 1.60 -10.11
CA ASP A 53 14.73 1.10 -10.59
C ASP A 53 14.56 0.13 -11.77
N GLU A 54 13.43 -0.57 -11.86
CA GLU A 54 13.15 -1.56 -12.91
C GLU A 54 12.26 -1.05 -14.06
N ALA A 55 11.54 0.06 -13.87
CA ALA A 55 10.62 0.58 -14.87
C ALA A 55 11.36 1.25 -16.04
N ALA A 56 11.46 0.56 -17.19
CA ALA A 56 12.03 1.13 -18.41
C ALA A 56 11.17 2.25 -19.06
N ASP A 57 9.84 2.25 -18.85
CA ASP A 57 8.94 3.25 -19.44
C ASP A 57 8.92 4.55 -18.60
N VAL A 58 9.37 5.65 -19.20
CA VAL A 58 9.45 6.98 -18.59
C VAL A 58 8.08 7.51 -18.11
N ARG A 59 6.97 7.19 -18.80
CA ARG A 59 5.62 7.61 -18.39
C ARG A 59 5.17 6.87 -17.12
N ILE A 60 5.53 5.59 -17.02
CA ILE A 60 5.29 4.80 -15.81
C ILE A 60 6.10 5.39 -14.66
N ARG A 61 7.40 5.65 -14.85
CA ARG A 61 8.26 6.29 -13.83
C ARG A 61 7.70 7.62 -13.33
N ARG A 62 7.27 8.51 -14.23
CA ARG A 62 6.66 9.80 -13.85
C ARG A 62 5.43 9.61 -12.97
N SER A 63 4.55 8.68 -13.33
CA SER A 63 3.33 8.39 -12.58
C SER A 63 3.64 7.83 -11.19
N PHE A 64 4.64 6.94 -11.09
CA PHE A 64 5.14 6.41 -9.83
C PHE A 64 5.71 7.52 -8.94
N SER A 65 6.52 8.43 -9.50
CA SER A 65 7.07 9.57 -8.75
C SER A 65 5.98 10.51 -8.23
N THR A 66 4.97 10.83 -9.06
CA THR A 66 3.82 11.64 -8.63
C THR A 66 3.07 10.97 -7.47
N LEU A 67 2.79 9.69 -7.59
CA LEU A 67 2.07 8.94 -6.55
C LEU A 67 2.89 8.83 -5.27
N ALA A 68 4.18 8.53 -5.36
CA ALA A 68 5.10 8.47 -4.22
C ALA A 68 5.17 9.81 -3.48
N ASN A 69 5.25 10.93 -4.19
CA ASN A 69 5.25 12.26 -3.58
C ASN A 69 3.93 12.55 -2.84
N ASN A 70 2.79 12.19 -3.43
CA ASN A 70 1.49 12.32 -2.76
C ASN A 70 1.41 11.46 -1.51
N PHE A 71 1.84 10.20 -1.58
CA PHE A 71 1.86 9.28 -0.44
C PHE A 71 2.77 9.78 0.67
N PHE A 72 3.92 10.36 0.33
CA PHE A 72 4.83 10.97 1.29
C PHE A 72 4.18 12.15 2.02
N VAL A 73 3.50 13.04 1.31
CA VAL A 73 2.78 14.18 1.90
C VAL A 73 1.65 13.73 2.82
N ILE A 74 0.92 12.66 2.45
CA ILE A 74 -0.15 12.12 3.30
C ILE A 74 0.47 11.47 4.55
N ALA A 75 1.49 10.63 4.38
CA ALA A 75 2.16 9.95 5.49
C ALA A 75 2.84 10.91 6.49
N SER A 76 3.27 12.10 6.06
CA SER A 76 3.85 13.12 6.94
C SER A 76 2.79 13.86 7.78
N LYS A 77 1.56 13.99 7.26
CA LYS A 77 0.42 14.58 7.98
C LYS A 77 -0.24 13.60 8.95
N LEU A 78 -0.09 12.30 8.72
CA LEU A 78 -0.59 11.24 9.60
C LEU A 78 0.35 11.07 10.81
N GLN A 79 0.16 11.92 11.82
CA GLN A 79 0.74 11.73 13.15
C GLN A 79 -0.30 11.06 14.07
N PRO A 80 -0.07 9.83 14.54
CA PRO A 80 -0.89 9.25 15.59
C PRO A 80 -0.70 10.05 16.88
N SER A 81 -1.76 10.25 17.66
CA SER A 81 -1.64 10.82 19.00
C SER A 81 -0.71 9.95 19.87
N GLN A 82 -0.05 10.57 20.83
CA GLN A 82 0.99 9.92 21.66
C GLN A 82 0.42 9.34 22.97
N GLU A 83 -0.88 9.07 23.04
CA GLU A 83 -1.54 8.68 24.30
C GLU A 83 -1.45 7.17 24.56
N ASP A 84 -1.15 6.79 25.81
CA ASP A 84 -0.94 5.41 26.28
C ASP A 84 -2.14 4.46 26.05
N GLU A 85 -3.34 4.98 25.81
CA GLU A 85 -4.53 4.19 25.43
C GLU A 85 -4.43 3.56 24.02
N MET A 86 -3.45 3.97 23.20
CA MET A 86 -3.33 3.52 21.82
C MET A 86 -2.62 2.19 21.62
N PHE A 87 -2.15 1.50 22.67
CA PHE A 87 -1.43 0.24 22.50
C PHE A 87 -2.28 -0.83 21.79
N SER A 88 -3.51 -1.06 22.26
CA SER A 88 -4.42 -2.07 21.68
C SER A 88 -4.82 -1.74 20.24
N ILE A 89 -5.04 -0.46 19.95
CA ILE A 89 -5.38 0.06 18.62
C ILE A 89 -4.20 -0.13 17.66
N SER A 90 -3.00 0.21 18.11
CA SER A 90 -1.76 0.04 17.34
C SER A 90 -1.47 -1.44 17.06
N GLU A 91 -1.79 -2.33 18.00
CA GLU A 91 -1.60 -3.77 17.84
C GLU A 91 -2.60 -4.35 16.83
N SER A 92 -3.87 -3.94 16.88
CA SER A 92 -4.89 -4.35 15.91
C SER A 92 -4.51 -3.92 14.49
N ALA A 93 -4.16 -2.64 14.30
CA ALA A 93 -3.70 -2.12 13.02
C ALA A 93 -2.46 -2.87 12.51
N ARG A 94 -1.52 -3.19 13.42
CA ARG A 94 -0.32 -3.98 13.11
C ARG A 94 -0.69 -5.39 12.65
N ARG A 95 -1.63 -6.07 13.30
CA ARG A 95 -2.07 -7.42 12.90
C ARG A 95 -2.66 -7.42 11.49
N ARG A 96 -3.49 -6.43 11.16
CA ARG A 96 -4.04 -6.26 9.79
C ARG A 96 -2.93 -5.98 8.77
N PHE A 97 -2.01 -5.08 9.09
CA PHE A 97 -0.85 -4.81 8.24
C PHE A 97 0.01 -6.06 8.00
N LEU A 98 0.19 -6.91 9.02
CA LEU A 98 0.94 -8.17 8.88
C LEU A 98 0.25 -9.18 7.95
N LEU A 99 -1.08 -9.16 7.82
CA LEU A 99 -1.79 -9.98 6.83
C LEU A 99 -1.44 -9.54 5.41
N PHE A 100 -1.50 -8.23 5.15
CA PHE A 100 -1.06 -7.64 3.88
C PHE A 100 0.41 -7.98 3.60
N GLN A 101 1.30 -7.78 4.58
CA GLN A 101 2.73 -8.03 4.41
C GLN A 101 3.03 -9.51 4.17
N ARG A 102 2.29 -10.43 4.81
CA ARG A 102 2.42 -11.87 4.60
C ARG A 102 2.02 -12.24 3.17
N ALA A 103 0.89 -11.72 2.69
CA ALA A 103 0.44 -11.96 1.31
C ALA A 103 1.45 -11.41 0.29
N PHE A 104 2.05 -10.24 0.57
CA PHE A 104 3.09 -9.67 -0.27
C PHE A 104 4.33 -10.57 -0.35
N LYS A 105 4.80 -11.08 0.79
CA LYS A 105 5.99 -11.95 0.88
C LYS A 105 5.80 -13.36 0.30
N GLN A 106 4.56 -13.78 0.05
CA GLN A 106 4.28 -15.06 -0.61
C GLN A 106 4.52 -15.01 -2.11
N LEU A 107 4.66 -13.82 -2.69
CA LEU A 107 4.90 -13.61 -4.10
C LEU A 107 6.39 -13.35 -4.35
N ASP A 108 6.84 -13.63 -5.56
CA ASP A 108 8.11 -13.10 -6.05
C ASP A 108 8.12 -11.58 -5.92
N ILE A 109 9.27 -11.00 -5.57
CA ILE A 109 9.42 -9.57 -5.30
C ILE A 109 8.88 -8.69 -6.45
N GLN A 110 9.06 -9.10 -7.71
CA GLN A 110 8.59 -8.35 -8.88
C GLN A 110 7.09 -8.49 -9.11
N ALA A 111 6.56 -9.70 -8.94
CA ALA A 111 5.13 -9.94 -9.00
C ALA A 111 4.41 -9.21 -7.86
N ALA A 112 4.98 -9.20 -6.66
CA ALA A 112 4.45 -8.53 -5.48
C ALA A 112 4.35 -7.01 -5.68
N GLN A 113 5.38 -6.38 -6.28
CA GLN A 113 5.38 -4.95 -6.58
C GLN A 113 4.36 -4.58 -7.64
N THR A 114 4.33 -5.35 -8.74
CA THR A 114 3.37 -5.16 -9.83
C THR A 114 1.93 -5.25 -9.31
N LYS A 115 1.66 -6.28 -8.48
CA LYS A 115 0.37 -6.46 -7.82
C LYS A 115 0.03 -5.33 -6.85
N ALA A 116 0.96 -4.97 -5.95
CA ALA A 116 0.73 -3.90 -4.98
C ALA A 116 0.40 -2.57 -5.67
N PHE A 117 1.08 -2.25 -6.77
CA PHE A 117 0.74 -1.08 -7.58
C PHE A 117 -0.62 -1.23 -8.27
N GLY A 118 -0.90 -2.40 -8.84
CA GLY A 118 -2.18 -2.70 -9.48
C GLY A 118 -3.38 -2.57 -8.54
N GLU A 119 -3.17 -2.70 -7.23
CA GLU A 119 -4.18 -2.56 -6.18
C GLU A 119 -4.21 -1.17 -5.52
N VAL A 120 -3.50 -0.15 -6.07
CA VAL A 120 -3.50 1.21 -5.51
C VAL A 120 -4.89 1.85 -5.51
N ASP A 121 -5.77 1.52 -6.46
CA ASP A 121 -7.19 1.94 -6.40
C ASP A 121 -7.85 1.49 -5.11
N ILE A 122 -7.64 0.24 -4.72
CA ILE A 122 -8.27 -0.31 -3.52
C ILE A 122 -7.83 0.50 -2.30
N LEU A 123 -6.55 0.87 -2.24
CA LEU A 123 -6.04 1.73 -1.18
C LEU A 123 -6.68 3.12 -1.26
N LEU A 124 -6.70 3.77 -2.42
CA LEU A 124 -7.25 5.12 -2.58
C LEU A 124 -8.75 5.17 -2.25
N THR A 125 -9.54 4.22 -2.74
CA THR A 125 -10.97 4.10 -2.44
C THR A 125 -11.24 3.83 -0.96
N TRP A 126 -10.33 3.17 -0.25
CA TRP A 126 -10.46 3.01 1.20
C TRP A 126 -10.10 4.28 1.99
N MET A 127 -9.36 5.21 1.39
CA MET A 127 -9.01 6.49 1.99
C MET A 127 -10.04 7.59 1.76
N GLU A 128 -10.93 7.42 0.79
CA GLU A 128 -12.06 8.31 0.48
C GLU A 128 -13.15 8.23 1.54
#